data_AF-R9MEG1-F1
#
_entry.id   AF-R9MEG1-F1
#
_cell.length_a   1.000
_cell.length_b   1.000
_cell.length_c   1.000
_cell.angle_alpha   90.00
_cell.angle_beta   90.00
_cell.angle_gamma   90.00
#
_symmetry.space_group_name_H-M   'P 1'
#
loop_
_entity.id
_entity.type
_entity.pdbx_description
1 polymer ?
#
loop_
_entity_poly.entity_id
_entity_poly.type
_entity_poly.pdbx_seq_one_letter_code
_entity_poly.pdbx_strand_id
1 'polypeptide(L)'
;MNQQMFETNVITGADLLALSENVRDWEKRDCYQQLDTYLHTRQNDRVCLLFGLRRTGKTTMLRQAVLDMAPEDAAKTAYIKATVLDTMAALNRDMKRLRAAGFRYVLLDEVTLIPEFIDSAALFSDIYAAQGMKIVLSGTDSLGFWFALHQELYDRAKAIHTTFIPYREHSRLLGIDSIDDYIRYGGTLRAGELNFDDAEVNAEDASFRDDESTRRYIDTAICKNIQHSLACYEDGGHFRHLRTLYEAGELTSAINRIVEDMNHAFLVSVLTADFISHDLRLTARNLRKERDAAKRTDILDEIDTPAVTQRLMALLDIHNRPEQTVRITNAHISEIKEYLAALDLIVNVPIETAEPGTEPVEHILFTQPGMRYCQAQALVHALMKDELFLTLSEKEQKAVTDRILEEVRGRMLEDIVLLETMKAAGRHQRVFKLQFADGEFDMVVYDGEQDCCKIYEVKHSVQQVPTQYRHLLDEEKCRLTERRFGQITERTVLYRGEDMQLESGVKYRNVEEYLQALSEGMALVIEEKMRPDLGPVM
;
A
#
# COMPACT_ATOMS: atom_id res chain seq x y z
N MET A 1 27.50 -10.82 -36.84
CA MET A 1 28.03 -10.20 -35.60
C MET A 1 27.92 -11.27 -34.52
N ASN A 2 29.04 -11.68 -33.91
CA ASN A 2 29.07 -12.78 -32.94
C ASN A 2 28.02 -12.55 -31.84
N GLN A 3 27.10 -13.50 -31.65
CA GLN A 3 26.38 -13.62 -30.39
C GLN A 3 27.42 -13.90 -29.31
N GLN A 4 27.93 -12.86 -28.65
CA GLN A 4 28.59 -13.04 -27.37
C GLN A 4 27.52 -13.61 -26.45
N MET A 5 27.67 -14.88 -26.09
CA MET A 5 26.71 -15.59 -25.25
C MET A 5 26.77 -14.93 -23.87
N PHE A 6 25.77 -14.09 -23.56
CA PHE A 6 25.59 -13.54 -22.22
C PHE A 6 25.33 -14.68 -21.24
N GLU A 7 25.77 -14.50 -20.00
CA GLU A 7 25.58 -15.50 -18.94
C GLU A 7 24.25 -15.31 -18.20
N THR A 8 23.72 -14.08 -18.24
CA THR A 8 22.40 -13.68 -17.75
C THR A 8 21.42 -13.49 -18.91
N ASN A 9 20.12 -13.37 -18.62
CA ASN A 9 19.09 -13.17 -19.63
C ASN A 9 19.08 -11.72 -20.16
N VAL A 10 19.92 -11.46 -21.16
CA VAL A 10 20.09 -10.15 -21.80
C VAL A 10 19.33 -10.09 -23.13
N ILE A 11 18.46 -9.08 -23.26
CA ILE A 11 17.63 -8.81 -24.45
C ILE A 11 18.01 -7.43 -25.00
N THR A 12 18.25 -7.34 -26.31
CA THR A 12 18.71 -6.10 -26.97
C THR A 12 18.10 -5.96 -28.36
N GLY A 13 18.16 -4.75 -28.94
CA GLY A 13 17.79 -4.51 -30.34
C GLY A 13 16.33 -4.83 -30.66
N ALA A 14 16.10 -5.51 -31.78
CA ALA A 14 14.75 -5.80 -32.28
C ALA A 14 13.91 -6.64 -31.30
N ASP A 15 14.54 -7.59 -30.59
CA ASP A 15 13.86 -8.43 -29.62
C ASP A 15 13.38 -7.62 -28.41
N LEU A 16 14.15 -6.61 -28.00
CA LEU A 16 13.77 -5.69 -26.92
C LEU A 16 12.60 -4.78 -27.34
N LEU A 17 12.60 -4.30 -28.58
CA LEU A 17 11.47 -3.53 -29.11
C LEU A 17 10.21 -4.40 -29.16
N ALA A 18 10.31 -5.62 -29.70
CA ALA A 18 9.20 -6.57 -29.76
C ALA A 18 8.65 -6.92 -28.38
N LEU A 19 9.51 -7.09 -27.37
CA LEU A 19 9.12 -7.30 -25.98
C LEU A 19 8.34 -6.11 -25.40
N SER A 20 8.58 -4.90 -25.89
CA SER A 20 8.01 -3.66 -25.39
C SER A 20 6.73 -3.25 -26.11
N GLU A 21 6.50 -3.69 -27.34
CA GLU A 21 5.33 -3.30 -28.15
C GLU A 21 3.98 -3.49 -27.44
N ASN A 22 3.87 -4.49 -26.56
CA ASN A 22 2.62 -4.82 -25.87
C ASN A 22 2.11 -3.74 -24.91
N VAL A 23 2.95 -2.76 -24.55
CA VAL A 23 2.58 -1.66 -23.64
C VAL A 23 2.53 -0.29 -24.32
N ARG A 24 2.63 -0.24 -25.66
CA ARG A 24 2.72 1.01 -26.44
C ARG A 24 1.54 1.94 -26.19
N ASP A 25 0.33 1.39 -26.22
CA ASP A 25 -0.91 2.14 -26.11
C ASP A 25 -1.42 2.24 -24.67
N TRP A 26 -0.65 1.74 -23.69
CA TRP A 26 -1.02 1.83 -22.29
C TRP A 26 -0.68 3.20 -21.73
N GLU A 27 -1.56 3.70 -20.88
CA GLU A 27 -1.29 4.92 -20.14
C GLU A 27 -0.08 4.75 -19.20
N LYS A 28 0.65 5.85 -18.98
CA LYS A 28 1.87 5.89 -18.16
C LYS A 28 1.52 6.20 -16.71
N ARG A 29 2.29 5.65 -15.77
CA ARG A 29 2.23 6.01 -14.34
C ARG A 29 2.51 7.49 -14.14
N ASP A 30 1.96 8.10 -13.11
CA ASP A 30 2.26 9.48 -12.71
C ASP A 30 3.75 9.63 -12.34
N CYS A 31 4.34 8.63 -11.67
CA CYS A 31 5.77 8.60 -11.35
C CYS A 31 6.69 8.34 -12.55
N TYR A 32 6.16 8.05 -13.75
CA TYR A 32 6.96 7.77 -14.95
C TYR A 32 7.89 8.93 -15.34
N GLN A 33 7.44 10.17 -15.12
CA GLN A 33 8.24 11.35 -15.44
C GLN A 33 9.59 11.36 -14.70
N GLN A 34 9.67 10.77 -13.50
CA GLN A 34 10.91 10.67 -12.74
C GLN A 34 11.91 9.72 -13.43
N LEU A 35 11.42 8.59 -13.95
CA LEU A 35 12.22 7.62 -14.71
C LEU A 35 12.73 8.26 -16.01
N ASP A 36 11.84 8.91 -16.74
CA ASP A 36 12.16 9.60 -17.98
C ASP A 36 13.22 10.71 -17.77
N THR A 37 13.04 11.52 -16.72
CA THR A 37 13.99 12.56 -16.33
C THR A 37 15.37 11.98 -16.00
N TYR A 38 15.42 10.84 -15.30
CA TYR A 38 16.69 10.18 -14.99
C TYR A 38 17.41 9.68 -16.25
N LEU A 39 16.68 9.07 -17.20
CA LEU A 39 17.27 8.53 -18.42
C LEU A 39 17.87 9.65 -19.29
N HIS A 40 17.21 10.80 -19.35
CA HIS A 40 17.61 11.92 -20.20
C HIS A 40 18.53 12.96 -19.52
N THR A 41 18.71 12.91 -18.19
CA THR A 41 19.61 13.85 -17.51
C THR A 41 21.08 13.61 -17.87
N ARG A 42 21.90 14.66 -17.81
CA ARG A 42 23.36 14.55 -18.07
C ARG A 42 24.17 13.98 -16.92
N GLN A 43 23.61 13.95 -15.71
CA GLN A 43 24.25 13.33 -14.53
C GLN A 43 24.29 11.81 -14.71
N ASN A 44 25.48 11.21 -14.58
CA ASN A 44 25.69 9.77 -14.76
C ASN A 44 26.29 9.09 -13.52
N ASP A 45 26.52 9.83 -12.44
CA ASP A 45 27.15 9.33 -11.21
C ASP A 45 26.21 8.53 -10.30
N ARG A 46 24.91 8.54 -10.59
CA ARG A 46 23.88 7.84 -9.81
C ARG A 46 23.16 6.78 -10.63
N VAL A 47 22.72 5.72 -9.96
CA VAL A 47 21.78 4.73 -10.52
C VAL A 47 20.34 5.12 -10.22
N CYS A 48 19.37 4.59 -10.97
CA CYS A 48 17.95 4.74 -10.67
C CYS A 48 17.39 3.45 -10.10
N LEU A 49 16.69 3.53 -8.99
CA LEU A 49 16.01 2.40 -8.37
C LEU A 49 14.52 2.55 -8.63
N LEU A 50 13.92 1.57 -9.28
CA LEU A 50 12.50 1.53 -9.60
C LEU A 50 11.86 0.34 -8.88
N PHE A 51 11.30 0.58 -7.70
CA PHE A 51 10.88 -0.49 -6.81
C PHE A 51 9.52 -0.22 -6.19
N GLY A 52 8.93 -1.27 -5.63
CA GLY A 52 7.58 -1.26 -5.06
C GLY A 52 6.98 -2.66 -5.09
N LEU A 53 5.81 -2.83 -4.48
CA LEU A 53 5.14 -4.14 -4.40
C LEU A 53 4.87 -4.77 -5.77
N ARG A 54 4.59 -6.08 -5.80
CA ARG A 54 4.25 -6.79 -7.03
C ARG A 54 3.04 -6.12 -7.73
N ARG A 55 3.05 -6.09 -9.07
CA ARG A 55 1.94 -5.59 -9.92
C ARG A 55 1.67 -4.09 -9.84
N THR A 56 2.69 -3.30 -9.50
CA THR A 56 2.66 -1.83 -9.51
C THR A 56 3.20 -1.20 -10.80
N GLY A 57 3.43 -1.98 -11.86
CA GLY A 57 3.76 -1.45 -13.19
C GLY A 57 5.23 -1.17 -13.47
N LYS A 58 6.18 -1.61 -12.63
CA LYS A 58 7.64 -1.41 -12.86
C LYS A 58 8.11 -1.91 -14.23
N THR A 59 7.86 -3.18 -14.56
CA THR A 59 8.24 -3.75 -15.87
C THR A 59 7.55 -3.03 -17.03
N THR A 60 6.29 -2.60 -16.84
CA THR A 60 5.57 -1.78 -17.82
C THR A 60 6.28 -0.45 -18.06
N MET A 61 6.69 0.25 -16.99
CA MET A 61 7.43 1.51 -17.09
C MET A 61 8.78 1.34 -17.79
N LEU A 62 9.51 0.25 -17.51
CA LEU A 62 10.78 -0.04 -18.21
C LEU A 62 10.58 -0.22 -19.71
N ARG A 63 9.53 -0.94 -20.11
CA ARG A 63 9.20 -1.15 -21.53
C ARG A 63 8.70 0.14 -22.19
N GLN A 64 7.86 0.92 -21.52
CA GLN A 64 7.44 2.25 -21.99
C GLN A 64 8.66 3.16 -22.19
N ALA A 65 9.64 3.12 -21.29
CA ALA A 65 10.89 3.86 -21.46
C ALA A 65 11.67 3.46 -22.70
N VAL A 66 11.72 2.16 -23.05
CA VAL A 66 12.32 1.70 -24.30
C VAL A 66 11.60 2.27 -25.53
N LEU A 67 10.26 2.29 -25.52
CA LEU A 67 9.47 2.78 -26.65
C LEU A 67 9.56 4.30 -26.84
N ASP A 68 9.78 5.05 -25.76
CA ASP A 68 9.95 6.51 -25.78
C ASP A 68 11.36 6.94 -26.20
N MET A 69 12.35 6.06 -26.16
CA MET A 69 13.72 6.38 -26.56
C MET A 69 13.82 6.67 -28.06
N ALA A 70 14.72 7.59 -28.41
CA ALA A 70 15.13 7.75 -29.80
C ALA A 70 15.68 6.42 -30.35
N PRO A 71 15.49 6.11 -31.66
CA PRO A 71 15.95 4.84 -32.23
C PRO A 71 17.43 4.53 -32.00
N GLU A 72 18.28 5.57 -31.97
CA GLU A 72 19.71 5.46 -31.67
C GLU A 72 19.98 5.07 -30.21
N ASP A 73 19.24 5.65 -29.26
CA ASP A 73 19.35 5.33 -27.84
C ASP A 73 18.78 3.92 -27.56
N ALA A 74 17.63 3.58 -28.14
CA ALA A 74 17.03 2.25 -28.02
C ALA A 74 17.95 1.14 -28.55
N ALA A 75 18.68 1.39 -29.64
CA ALA A 75 19.70 0.48 -30.16
C ALA A 75 20.91 0.32 -29.23
N LYS A 76 21.10 1.25 -28.28
CA LYS A 76 22.12 1.22 -27.22
C LYS A 76 21.55 0.86 -25.85
N THR A 77 20.35 0.29 -25.80
CA THR A 77 19.70 -0.17 -24.58
C THR A 77 19.74 -1.69 -24.48
N ALA A 78 20.10 -2.17 -23.29
CA ALA A 78 19.99 -3.57 -22.92
C ALA A 78 18.98 -3.73 -21.78
N TYR A 79 18.13 -4.74 -21.90
CA TYR A 79 17.24 -5.18 -20.83
C TYR A 79 17.77 -6.50 -20.30
N ILE A 80 17.90 -6.61 -18.98
CA ILE A 80 18.39 -7.81 -18.31
C ILE A 80 17.30 -8.25 -17.34
N LYS A 81 16.78 -9.46 -17.48
CA LYS A 81 15.83 -10.03 -16.53
C LYS A 81 16.56 -10.99 -15.59
N ALA A 82 16.79 -10.55 -14.36
CA ALA A 82 17.43 -11.36 -13.34
C ALA A 82 16.50 -12.47 -12.83
N THR A 83 17.13 -13.52 -12.33
CA THR A 83 16.50 -14.72 -11.77
C THR A 83 17.27 -15.17 -10.53
N VAL A 84 16.68 -16.04 -9.73
CA VAL A 84 17.31 -16.63 -8.53
C VAL A 84 18.54 -17.50 -8.84
N LEU A 85 18.79 -17.83 -10.12
CA LEU A 85 19.95 -18.61 -10.56
C LEU A 85 21.11 -17.72 -11.00
N ASP A 86 20.88 -16.42 -11.18
CA ASP A 86 21.91 -15.47 -11.58
C ASP A 86 22.81 -15.11 -10.39
N THR A 87 24.04 -14.70 -10.70
CA THR A 87 25.01 -14.25 -9.70
C THR A 87 25.54 -12.88 -10.08
N MET A 88 25.93 -12.08 -9.08
CA MET A 88 26.57 -10.78 -9.33
C MET A 88 27.86 -10.91 -10.17
N ALA A 89 28.56 -12.03 -10.08
CA ALA A 89 29.75 -12.29 -10.89
C ALA A 89 29.43 -12.48 -12.39
N ALA A 90 28.38 -13.24 -12.72
CA ALA A 90 27.91 -13.41 -14.10
C ALA A 90 27.41 -12.09 -14.68
N LEU A 91 26.57 -11.37 -13.90
CA LEU A 91 26.06 -10.07 -14.29
C LEU A 91 27.20 -9.06 -14.53
N ASN A 92 28.22 -9.03 -13.67
CA ASN A 92 29.39 -8.17 -13.85
C ASN A 92 30.16 -8.48 -15.16
N ARG A 93 30.26 -9.76 -15.56
CA ARG A 93 30.88 -10.13 -16.85
C ARG A 93 30.06 -9.62 -18.03
N ASP A 94 28.74 -9.73 -17.95
CA ASP A 94 27.84 -9.23 -19.00
C ASP A 94 27.81 -7.71 -19.09
N MET A 95 27.83 -7.00 -17.96
CA MET A 95 27.95 -5.54 -17.91
C MET A 95 29.24 -5.05 -18.58
N LYS A 96 30.39 -5.75 -18.38
CA LYS A 96 31.64 -5.47 -19.10
C LYS A 96 31.50 -5.66 -20.61
N ARG A 97 30.80 -6.72 -21.05
CA ARG A 97 30.56 -7.01 -22.47
C ARG A 97 29.65 -5.93 -23.10
N LEU A 98 28.56 -5.58 -22.43
CA LEU A 98 27.64 -4.52 -22.87
C LEU A 98 28.36 -3.18 -23.02
N ARG A 99 29.15 -2.79 -22.01
CA ARG A 99 29.96 -1.57 -22.09
C ARG A 99 30.95 -1.61 -23.26
N ALA A 100 31.67 -2.73 -23.44
CA ALA A 100 32.62 -2.88 -24.55
C ALA A 100 31.95 -2.82 -25.93
N ALA A 101 30.70 -3.27 -26.03
CA ALA A 101 29.85 -3.14 -27.22
C ALA A 101 29.21 -1.74 -27.37
N GLY A 102 29.47 -0.83 -26.43
CA GLY A 102 29.02 0.55 -26.45
C GLY A 102 27.54 0.74 -26.12
N PHE A 103 26.95 -0.17 -25.33
CA PHE A 103 25.62 0.05 -24.74
C PHE A 103 25.70 1.18 -23.70
N ARG A 104 24.68 2.03 -23.70
CA ARG A 104 24.59 3.23 -22.86
C ARG A 104 23.54 3.07 -21.78
N TYR A 105 22.44 2.38 -22.05
CA TYR A 105 21.35 2.18 -21.09
C TYR A 105 21.25 0.72 -20.72
N VAL A 106 21.10 0.43 -19.43
CA VAL A 106 20.85 -0.92 -18.92
C VAL A 106 19.65 -0.87 -17.99
N LEU A 107 18.63 -1.64 -18.33
CA LEU A 107 17.41 -1.82 -17.56
C LEU A 107 17.46 -3.22 -16.94
N LEU A 108 17.81 -3.29 -15.66
CA LEU A 108 17.90 -4.52 -14.88
C LEU A 108 16.60 -4.76 -14.14
N ASP A 109 15.84 -5.77 -14.56
CA ASP A 109 14.57 -6.15 -13.97
C ASP A 109 14.70 -7.31 -12.99
N GLU A 110 13.97 -7.22 -11.88
CA GLU A 110 14.00 -8.13 -10.73
C GLU A 110 15.41 -8.40 -10.17
N VAL A 111 16.28 -7.38 -10.14
CA VAL A 111 17.68 -7.52 -9.71
C VAL A 111 17.84 -8.04 -8.29
N THR A 112 16.85 -7.78 -7.43
CA THR A 112 16.81 -8.23 -6.03
C THR A 112 16.65 -9.74 -5.89
N LEU A 113 16.35 -10.47 -6.98
CA LEU A 113 16.38 -11.94 -6.99
C LEU A 113 17.80 -12.50 -6.95
N ILE A 114 18.80 -11.68 -7.26
CA ILE A 114 20.21 -12.06 -7.13
C ILE A 114 20.59 -11.94 -5.64
N PRO A 115 20.94 -13.04 -4.96
CA PRO A 115 21.16 -13.02 -3.51
C PRO A 115 22.22 -12.00 -3.08
N GLU A 116 23.30 -11.84 -3.85
CA GLU A 116 24.40 -10.93 -3.50
C GLU A 116 24.13 -9.47 -3.89
N PHE A 117 22.92 -9.13 -4.38
CA PHE A 117 22.61 -7.78 -4.87
C PHE A 117 22.85 -6.71 -3.81
N ILE A 118 22.29 -6.90 -2.61
CA ILE A 118 22.27 -5.87 -1.56
C ILE A 118 23.71 -5.48 -1.19
N ASP A 119 24.58 -6.48 -1.03
CA ASP A 119 25.98 -6.30 -0.61
C ASP A 119 26.94 -5.95 -1.76
N SER A 120 26.46 -5.94 -3.01
CA SER A 120 27.27 -5.68 -4.21
C SER A 120 26.74 -4.55 -5.09
N ALA A 121 25.70 -3.82 -4.65
CA ALA A 121 24.99 -2.86 -5.47
C ALA A 121 25.87 -1.66 -5.91
N ALA A 122 26.89 -1.29 -5.13
CA ALA A 122 27.83 -0.21 -5.46
C ALA A 122 28.57 -0.44 -6.80
N LEU A 123 28.67 -1.70 -7.25
CA LEU A 123 29.20 -2.05 -8.56
C LEU A 123 28.55 -1.23 -9.69
N PHE A 124 27.23 -1.02 -9.61
CA PHE A 124 26.49 -0.33 -10.66
C PHE A 124 26.83 1.17 -10.71
N SER A 125 26.91 1.84 -9.55
CA SER A 125 27.25 3.26 -9.48
C SER A 125 28.74 3.50 -9.76
N ASP A 126 29.61 2.82 -9.03
CA ASP A 126 31.03 3.18 -8.91
C ASP A 126 31.85 2.82 -10.14
N ILE A 127 31.40 1.80 -10.88
CA ILE A 127 32.07 1.35 -12.09
C ILE A 127 31.30 1.80 -13.32
N TYR A 128 30.04 1.40 -13.45
CA TYR A 128 29.34 1.52 -14.72
C TYR A 128 28.70 2.89 -14.94
N ALA A 129 27.98 3.39 -13.93
CA ALA A 129 27.37 4.72 -13.99
C ALA A 129 28.45 5.80 -14.11
N ALA A 130 29.49 5.74 -13.27
CA ALA A 130 30.66 6.62 -13.33
C ALA A 130 31.37 6.64 -14.71
N GLN A 131 31.22 5.58 -15.50
CA GLN A 131 31.77 5.48 -16.86
C GLN A 131 30.79 5.95 -17.95
N GLY A 132 29.65 6.53 -17.58
CA GLY A 132 28.67 7.14 -18.48
C GLY A 132 27.48 6.27 -18.84
N MET A 133 27.32 5.09 -18.23
CA MET A 133 26.12 4.27 -18.42
C MET A 133 24.94 4.79 -17.60
N LYS A 134 23.73 4.64 -18.13
CA LYS A 134 22.47 4.89 -17.42
C LYS A 134 21.90 3.55 -16.97
N ILE A 135 21.81 3.35 -15.66
CA ILE A 135 21.39 2.06 -15.10
C ILE A 135 20.10 2.26 -14.32
N VAL A 136 19.08 1.48 -14.67
CA VAL A 136 17.84 1.36 -13.91
C VAL A 136 17.81 -0.03 -13.30
N LEU A 137 17.68 -0.09 -11.98
CA LEU A 137 17.56 -1.31 -11.20
C LEU A 137 16.11 -1.40 -10.72
N SER A 138 15.36 -2.41 -11.15
CA SER A 138 13.98 -2.65 -10.69
C SER A 138 13.82 -3.99 -9.99
N GLY A 139 12.78 -4.07 -9.17
CA GLY A 139 12.40 -5.29 -8.50
C GLY A 139 11.22 -5.11 -7.56
N THR A 140 10.65 -6.25 -7.17
CA THR A 140 9.49 -6.31 -6.28
C THR A 140 9.85 -6.38 -4.80
N ASP A 141 11.08 -6.77 -4.48
CA ASP A 141 11.63 -6.73 -3.13
C ASP A 141 12.04 -5.30 -2.76
N SER A 142 11.08 -4.54 -2.25
CA SER A 142 11.28 -3.12 -1.90
C SER A 142 12.18 -2.93 -0.69
N LEU A 143 12.25 -3.93 0.21
CA LEU A 143 13.09 -3.88 1.39
C LEU A 143 14.56 -4.14 1.03
N GLY A 144 14.85 -5.01 0.05
CA GLY A 144 16.20 -5.18 -0.50
C GLY A 144 16.78 -3.88 -1.08
N PHE A 145 15.96 -3.11 -1.81
CA PHE A 145 16.36 -1.77 -2.27
C PHE A 145 16.53 -0.77 -1.13
N TRP A 146 15.68 -0.83 -0.10
CA TRP A 146 15.82 0.01 1.08
C TRP A 146 17.15 -0.24 1.79
N PHE A 147 17.57 -1.50 1.98
CA PHE A 147 18.88 -1.83 2.53
C PHE A 147 20.03 -1.32 1.65
N ALA A 148 19.96 -1.56 0.33
CA ALA A 148 20.98 -1.06 -0.60
C ALA A 148 21.11 0.49 -0.55
N LEU A 149 19.98 1.21 -0.47
CA LEU A 149 19.94 2.68 -0.34
C LEU A 149 20.61 3.21 0.93
N HIS A 150 20.54 2.45 2.03
CA HIS A 150 21.12 2.85 3.31
C HIS A 150 22.58 2.40 3.46
N GLN A 151 23.15 1.72 2.46
CA GLN A 151 24.52 1.22 2.46
C GLN A 151 25.24 1.45 1.14
N GLU A 152 25.34 0.43 0.30
CA GLU A 152 26.14 0.40 -0.93
C GLU A 152 25.78 1.52 -1.92
N LEU A 153 24.51 1.96 -1.90
CA LEU A 153 23.97 3.01 -2.76
C LEU A 153 23.65 4.32 -2.03
N TYR A 154 24.15 4.52 -0.81
CA TYR A 154 23.94 5.75 -0.05
C TYR A 154 24.41 6.98 -0.83
N ASP A 155 23.48 7.91 -1.09
CA ASP A 155 23.67 9.14 -1.88
C ASP A 155 24.10 8.91 -3.35
N ARG A 156 24.02 7.65 -3.82
CA ARG A 156 24.42 7.17 -5.17
C ARG A 156 23.23 6.71 -6.02
N ALA A 157 22.02 6.88 -5.52
CA ALA A 157 20.81 6.43 -6.19
C ALA A 157 19.74 7.52 -6.25
N LYS A 158 18.87 7.42 -7.26
CA LYS A 158 17.57 8.11 -7.31
C LYS A 158 16.48 7.06 -7.14
N ALA A 159 15.70 7.16 -6.08
CA ALA A 159 14.65 6.20 -5.73
C ALA A 159 13.30 6.62 -6.34
N ILE A 160 12.64 5.70 -7.04
CA ILE A 160 11.28 5.83 -7.54
C ILE A 160 10.45 4.71 -6.93
N HIS A 161 9.61 5.06 -5.96
CA HIS A 161 8.67 4.14 -5.33
C HIS A 161 7.39 4.04 -6.17
N THR A 162 6.94 2.83 -6.43
CA THR A 162 5.75 2.52 -7.25
C THR A 162 4.59 1.95 -6.44
N THR A 163 4.79 1.68 -5.14
CA THR A 163 3.83 1.03 -4.24
C THR A 163 2.51 1.78 -4.15
N PHE A 164 2.55 3.07 -3.86
CA PHE A 164 1.34 3.89 -3.79
C PHE A 164 0.82 4.19 -5.20
N ILE A 165 -0.49 3.98 -5.40
CA ILE A 165 -1.21 4.27 -6.64
C ILE A 165 -2.49 5.01 -6.22
N PRO A 166 -2.57 6.34 -6.31
CA PRO A 166 -3.75 7.07 -5.87
C PRO A 166 -4.98 6.71 -6.70
N TYR A 167 -6.17 6.92 -6.14
CA TYR A 167 -7.44 6.62 -6.79
C TYR A 167 -7.53 7.24 -8.19
N ARG A 168 -7.13 8.51 -8.33
CA ARG A 168 -7.09 9.21 -9.64
C ARG A 168 -6.22 8.50 -10.67
N GLU A 169 -5.04 8.04 -10.26
CA GLU A 169 -4.13 7.32 -11.16
C GLU A 169 -4.71 5.95 -11.52
N HIS A 170 -5.22 5.21 -10.54
CA HIS A 170 -5.84 3.91 -10.75
C HIS A 170 -7.04 3.99 -11.70
N SER A 171 -7.94 4.94 -11.48
CA SER A 171 -9.11 5.22 -12.32
C SER A 171 -8.68 5.50 -13.76
N ARG A 172 -7.71 6.41 -13.95
CA ARG A 172 -7.17 6.74 -15.28
C ARG A 172 -6.52 5.54 -15.97
N LEU A 173 -5.67 4.79 -15.26
CA LEU A 173 -4.90 3.69 -15.84
C LEU A 173 -5.77 2.47 -16.20
N LEU A 174 -6.83 2.20 -15.43
CA LEU A 174 -7.64 0.99 -15.59
C LEU A 174 -9.06 1.26 -16.12
N GLY A 175 -9.50 2.52 -16.20
CA GLY A 175 -10.87 2.90 -16.56
C GLY A 175 -11.90 2.51 -15.49
N ILE A 176 -11.50 2.48 -14.22
CA ILE A 176 -12.34 2.06 -13.08
C ILE A 176 -12.59 3.25 -12.16
N ASP A 177 -13.77 3.85 -12.29
CA ASP A 177 -14.17 5.06 -11.55
C ASP A 177 -15.00 4.77 -10.29
N SER A 178 -15.00 3.51 -9.82
CA SER A 178 -15.75 3.10 -8.62
C SER A 178 -14.84 3.04 -7.41
N ILE A 179 -15.18 3.76 -6.35
CA ILE A 179 -14.46 3.70 -5.08
C ILE A 179 -14.52 2.31 -4.44
N ASP A 180 -15.61 1.56 -4.67
CA ASP A 180 -15.74 0.18 -4.20
C ASP A 180 -14.76 -0.75 -4.91
N ASP A 181 -14.53 -0.54 -6.20
CA ASP A 181 -13.58 -1.33 -6.98
C ASP A 181 -12.14 -0.94 -6.63
N TYR A 182 -11.87 0.34 -6.38
CA TYR A 182 -10.57 0.75 -5.85
C TYR A 182 -10.31 0.20 -4.44
N ILE A 183 -11.33 0.11 -3.57
CA ILE A 183 -11.18 -0.55 -2.27
C ILE A 183 -10.80 -2.04 -2.44
N ARG A 184 -11.33 -2.71 -3.46
CA ARG A 184 -11.08 -4.14 -3.74
C ARG A 184 -9.72 -4.40 -4.38
N TYR A 185 -9.35 -3.58 -5.37
CA TYR A 185 -8.25 -3.87 -6.30
C TYR A 185 -7.13 -2.83 -6.26
N GLY A 186 -7.39 -1.68 -5.61
CA GLY A 186 -6.45 -0.59 -5.46
C GLY A 186 -5.16 -1.02 -4.79
N GLY A 187 -4.07 -0.39 -5.21
CA GLY A 187 -2.70 -0.82 -4.90
C GLY A 187 -2.07 -1.75 -5.94
N THR A 188 -2.83 -2.24 -6.92
CA THR A 188 -2.30 -3.00 -8.07
C THR A 188 -2.87 -2.53 -9.42
N LEU A 189 -2.16 -2.80 -10.51
CA LEU A 189 -2.50 -2.33 -11.87
C LEU A 189 -3.04 -3.44 -12.78
N ARG A 190 -3.86 -4.35 -12.27
CA ARG A 190 -4.46 -5.40 -13.09
C ARG A 190 -5.90 -5.00 -13.46
N ALA A 191 -6.09 -4.47 -14.65
CA ALA A 191 -7.42 -4.39 -15.27
C ALA A 191 -7.83 -5.81 -15.71
N GLY A 192 -9.04 -6.23 -15.31
CA GLY A 192 -9.66 -7.44 -15.85
C GLY A 192 -9.58 -8.65 -14.95
N GLU A 193 -10.65 -8.86 -14.18
CA GLU A 193 -11.37 -10.14 -14.00
C GLU A 193 -12.68 -9.81 -13.25
N LEU A 194 -13.55 -9.02 -13.89
CA LEU A 194 -14.93 -8.74 -13.42
C LEU A 194 -15.91 -9.87 -13.77
N ASN A 195 -15.46 -10.91 -14.47
CA ASN A 195 -16.24 -12.10 -14.79
C ASN A 195 -15.94 -13.22 -13.79
N PHE A 196 -16.90 -13.49 -12.92
CA PHE A 196 -16.86 -14.57 -11.93
C PHE A 196 -16.90 -15.99 -12.55
N ASP A 197 -17.16 -16.12 -13.86
CA ASP A 197 -17.51 -17.42 -14.49
C ASP A 197 -16.46 -18.02 -15.45
N ASP A 198 -15.31 -17.38 -15.69
CA ASP A 198 -14.30 -17.92 -16.62
C ASP A 198 -13.34 -18.91 -15.93
N ALA A 199 -13.71 -20.19 -15.96
CA ALA A 199 -12.97 -21.32 -15.38
C ALA A 199 -11.65 -21.70 -16.11
N GLU A 200 -11.25 -20.97 -17.15
CA GLU A 200 -10.06 -21.26 -17.96
C GLU A 200 -8.84 -20.36 -17.68
N VAL A 201 -8.79 -19.69 -16.53
CA VAL A 201 -7.56 -19.06 -16.02
C VAL A 201 -7.17 -19.70 -14.69
N ASN A 202 -6.96 -21.02 -14.72
CA ASN A 202 -6.23 -21.73 -13.67
C ASN A 202 -4.73 -21.57 -13.90
N ALA A 203 -4.12 -20.59 -13.24
CA ALA A 203 -2.69 -20.57 -12.95
C ALA A 203 -2.45 -19.48 -11.90
N GLU A 204 -1.56 -19.74 -10.95
CA GLU A 204 -0.71 -18.92 -10.04
C GLU A 204 -0.70 -17.36 -10.07
N ASP A 205 -1.55 -16.71 -10.86
CA ASP A 205 -1.45 -15.35 -11.38
C ASP A 205 -2.71 -14.49 -11.18
N ALA A 206 -3.74 -14.96 -10.50
CA ALA A 206 -4.81 -14.10 -10.00
C ALA A 206 -4.34 -13.31 -8.76
N SER A 207 -4.66 -12.03 -8.65
CA SER A 207 -4.59 -11.28 -7.38
C SER A 207 -5.96 -10.69 -7.14
N PHE A 208 -6.47 -10.82 -5.92
CA PHE A 208 -7.77 -10.26 -5.50
C PHE A 208 -9.00 -10.85 -6.22
N ARG A 209 -8.89 -12.04 -6.84
CA ARG A 209 -9.97 -12.68 -7.62
C ARG A 209 -10.89 -13.55 -6.75
N ASP A 210 -10.30 -14.30 -5.84
CA ASP A 210 -10.95 -15.24 -4.92
C ASP A 210 -10.12 -15.38 -3.62
N ASP A 211 -10.67 -16.02 -2.60
CA ASP A 211 -10.02 -16.16 -1.29
C ASP A 211 -8.63 -16.80 -1.37
N GLU A 212 -8.39 -17.67 -2.37
CA GLU A 212 -7.14 -18.40 -2.55
C GLU A 212 -6.03 -17.58 -3.23
N SER A 213 -6.36 -16.88 -4.32
CA SER A 213 -5.46 -15.99 -5.05
C SER A 213 -5.08 -14.75 -4.23
N THR A 214 -5.96 -14.32 -3.34
CA THR A 214 -5.74 -13.14 -2.48
C THR A 214 -4.93 -13.48 -1.23
N ARG A 215 -5.18 -14.64 -0.61
CA ARG A 215 -4.30 -15.21 0.42
C ARG A 215 -2.86 -15.33 -0.10
N ARG A 216 -2.69 -15.80 -1.35
CA ARG A 216 -1.36 -15.84 -1.98
C ARG A 216 -0.72 -14.46 -2.10
N TYR A 217 -1.47 -13.36 -2.32
CA TYR A 217 -0.88 -12.02 -2.39
C TYR A 217 -0.36 -11.54 -1.03
N ILE A 218 -1.13 -11.65 0.06
CA ILE A 218 -0.69 -11.24 1.40
C ILE A 218 0.47 -12.13 1.88
N ASP A 219 0.31 -13.46 1.80
CA ASP A 219 1.32 -14.42 2.28
C ASP A 219 2.60 -14.38 1.44
N THR A 220 2.53 -14.03 0.14
CA THR A 220 3.69 -14.09 -0.78
C THR A 220 4.31 -12.73 -1.08
N ALA A 221 3.56 -11.63 -1.11
CA ALA A 221 4.08 -10.33 -1.53
C ALA A 221 4.62 -9.46 -0.40
N ILE A 222 4.28 -9.74 0.87
CA ILE A 222 4.73 -8.93 2.01
C ILE A 222 5.56 -9.78 2.96
N CYS A 223 4.97 -10.82 3.55
CA CYS A 223 5.67 -11.65 4.53
C CYS A 223 6.88 -12.36 3.93
N LYS A 224 6.73 -13.07 2.80
CA LYS A 224 7.86 -13.72 2.12
C LYS A 224 8.87 -12.73 1.56
N ASN A 225 8.45 -11.56 1.08
CA ASN A 225 9.38 -10.54 0.60
C ASN A 225 10.23 -10.00 1.75
N ILE A 226 9.63 -9.62 2.89
CA ILE A 226 10.38 -9.19 4.08
C ILE A 226 11.36 -10.28 4.53
N GLN A 227 10.91 -11.53 4.61
CA GLN A 227 11.76 -12.66 4.99
C GLN A 227 12.91 -12.88 4.01
N HIS A 228 12.65 -12.77 2.70
CA HIS A 228 13.65 -12.90 1.65
C HIS A 228 14.72 -11.82 1.76
N SER A 229 14.34 -10.53 1.82
CA SER A 229 15.33 -9.45 1.89
C SER A 229 16.17 -9.54 3.15
N LEU A 230 15.55 -9.89 4.28
CA LEU A 230 16.29 -10.08 5.54
C LEU A 230 17.26 -11.25 5.46
N ALA A 231 16.94 -12.32 4.74
CA ALA A 231 17.81 -13.47 4.56
C ALA A 231 18.97 -13.23 3.60
N CYS A 232 18.74 -12.46 2.52
CA CYS A 232 19.77 -12.13 1.55
C CYS A 232 20.78 -11.09 2.05
N TYR A 233 20.40 -10.28 3.04
CA TYR A 233 21.23 -9.17 3.50
C TYR A 233 22.21 -9.58 4.60
N GLU A 234 23.52 -9.42 4.34
CA GLU A 234 24.62 -9.86 5.22
C GLU A 234 24.42 -11.29 5.76
N ASP A 235 24.01 -12.24 4.90
CA ASP A 235 23.70 -13.64 5.26
C ASP A 235 22.70 -13.79 6.44
N GLY A 236 21.73 -12.87 6.57
CA GLY A 236 20.75 -12.87 7.65
C GLY A 236 21.14 -12.06 8.89
N GLY A 237 22.20 -11.24 8.81
CA GLY A 237 22.65 -10.38 9.91
C GLY A 237 21.62 -9.34 10.35
N HIS A 238 20.74 -8.93 9.43
CA HIS A 238 19.79 -7.84 9.65
C HIS A 238 18.37 -8.25 10.07
N PHE A 239 18.15 -9.54 10.33
CA PHE A 239 16.92 -9.95 11.01
C PHE A 239 16.78 -9.33 12.41
N ARG A 240 17.86 -8.88 13.05
CA ARG A 240 17.86 -8.30 14.40
C ARG A 240 17.05 -9.17 15.37
N HIS A 241 16.03 -8.63 16.03
CA HIS A 241 15.20 -9.39 16.96
C HIS A 241 14.16 -10.26 16.23
N LEU A 242 13.75 -9.89 15.02
CA LEU A 242 12.84 -10.70 14.18
C LEU A 242 13.42 -12.06 13.77
N ARG A 243 14.74 -12.28 13.93
CA ARG A 243 15.38 -13.57 13.62
C ARG A 243 14.71 -14.72 14.37
N THR A 244 14.42 -14.49 15.65
CA THR A 244 13.82 -15.50 16.51
C THR A 244 12.40 -15.88 16.04
N LEU A 245 11.61 -14.89 15.61
CA LEU A 245 10.30 -15.11 15.03
C LEU A 245 10.38 -15.82 13.68
N TYR A 246 11.36 -15.46 12.85
CA TYR A 246 11.57 -16.10 11.55
C TYR A 246 11.96 -17.58 11.69
N GLU A 247 12.95 -17.89 12.54
CA GLU A 247 13.41 -19.26 12.78
C GLU A 247 12.33 -20.16 13.39
N ALA A 248 11.41 -19.58 14.16
CA ALA A 248 10.25 -20.28 14.71
C ALA A 248 9.05 -20.40 13.73
N GLY A 249 9.12 -19.77 12.55
CA GLY A 249 7.99 -19.69 11.61
C GLY A 249 6.85 -18.76 12.07
N GLU A 250 7.09 -17.90 13.07
CA GLU A 250 6.07 -17.06 13.72
C GLU A 250 6.00 -15.63 13.15
N LEU A 251 6.95 -15.22 12.30
CA LEU A 251 7.01 -13.86 11.75
C LEU A 251 5.83 -13.53 10.82
N THR A 252 5.37 -14.49 10.01
CA THR A 252 4.21 -14.32 9.13
C THR A 252 2.95 -14.00 9.94
N SER A 253 2.68 -14.81 10.98
CA SER A 253 1.59 -14.59 11.93
C SER A 253 1.68 -13.24 12.62
N ALA A 254 2.87 -12.82 13.06
CA ALA A 254 3.06 -11.51 13.68
C ALA A 254 2.67 -10.35 12.74
N ILE A 255 3.09 -10.41 11.47
CA ILE A 255 2.74 -9.39 10.47
C ILE A 255 1.23 -9.43 10.17
N ASN A 256 0.65 -10.62 9.92
CA ASN A 256 -0.77 -10.75 9.57
C ASN A 256 -1.70 -10.28 10.71
N ARG A 257 -1.30 -10.46 11.97
CA ARG A 257 -2.02 -9.90 13.13
C ARG A 257 -2.01 -8.37 13.17
N ILE A 258 -0.89 -7.73 12.82
CA ILE A 258 -0.80 -6.27 12.77
C ILE A 258 -1.67 -5.71 11.64
N VAL A 259 -1.71 -6.39 10.49
CA VAL A 259 -2.56 -5.98 9.36
C VAL A 259 -4.05 -6.11 9.69
N GLU A 260 -4.47 -7.14 10.44
CA GLU A 260 -5.88 -7.30 10.85
C GLU A 260 -6.34 -6.31 11.93
N ASP A 261 -5.43 -5.88 12.82
CA ASP A 261 -5.79 -5.03 13.95
C ASP A 261 -6.48 -3.74 13.49
N MET A 262 -7.73 -3.55 13.92
CA MET A 262 -8.56 -2.42 13.48
C MET A 262 -8.05 -1.04 13.90
N ASN A 263 -7.21 -0.97 14.94
CA ASN A 263 -6.63 0.31 15.37
C ASN A 263 -5.25 0.54 14.75
N HIS A 264 -4.76 -0.46 13.99
CA HIS A 264 -3.37 -0.57 13.54
C HIS A 264 -2.38 -0.20 14.65
N ALA A 265 -2.72 -0.61 15.87
CA ALA A 265 -1.99 -0.25 17.06
C ALA A 265 -0.76 -1.15 17.14
N PHE A 266 0.41 -0.56 16.98
CA PHE A 266 1.69 -1.26 17.14
C PHE A 266 1.97 -1.49 18.63
N LEU A 267 1.23 -2.43 19.22
CA LEU A 267 1.29 -2.80 20.63
C LEU A 267 1.58 -4.29 20.80
N VAL A 268 2.34 -4.63 21.83
CA VAL A 268 2.61 -6.05 22.20
C VAL A 268 1.31 -6.82 22.48
N SER A 269 0.27 -6.14 23.00
CA SER A 269 -1.03 -6.76 23.25
C SER A 269 -1.69 -7.31 21.98
N VAL A 270 -1.49 -6.67 20.83
CA VAL A 270 -2.05 -7.12 19.54
C VAL A 270 -1.50 -8.49 19.15
N LEU A 271 -0.22 -8.75 19.41
CA LEU A 271 0.43 -10.02 19.09
C LEU A 271 0.28 -11.11 20.16
N THR A 272 -0.08 -10.74 21.39
CA THR A 272 -0.06 -11.66 22.55
C THR A 272 -1.43 -12.02 23.11
N ALA A 273 -2.47 -11.23 22.82
CA ALA A 273 -3.85 -11.53 23.20
C ALA A 273 -4.42 -12.66 22.34
N ASP A 274 -5.54 -13.25 22.75
CA ASP A 274 -6.27 -14.15 21.86
C ASP A 274 -6.91 -13.34 20.74
N PHE A 275 -6.78 -13.85 19.51
CA PHE A 275 -7.33 -13.22 18.32
C PHE A 275 -8.86 -13.17 18.39
N ILE A 276 -9.42 -12.00 18.10
CA ILE A 276 -10.87 -11.76 18.02
C ILE A 276 -11.12 -10.91 16.79
N SER A 277 -11.99 -11.36 15.89
CA SER A 277 -12.40 -10.54 14.74
C SER A 277 -13.21 -9.33 15.21
N HIS A 278 -12.61 -8.14 15.08
CA HIS A 278 -13.30 -6.91 15.45
C HIS A 278 -14.45 -6.58 14.48
N ASP A 279 -14.29 -6.89 13.19
CA ASP A 279 -15.32 -6.69 12.16
C ASP A 279 -16.60 -7.48 12.48
N LEU A 280 -16.45 -8.75 12.89
CA LEU A 280 -17.57 -9.61 13.27
C LEU A 280 -18.33 -9.04 14.48
N ARG A 281 -17.58 -8.69 15.54
CA ARG A 281 -18.15 -8.15 16.79
C ARG A 281 -18.84 -6.80 16.57
N LEU A 282 -18.25 -5.93 15.76
CA LEU A 282 -18.82 -4.62 15.43
C LEU A 282 -20.11 -4.78 14.64
N THR A 283 -20.10 -5.66 13.63
CA THR A 283 -21.27 -5.93 12.81
C THR A 283 -22.42 -6.51 13.64
N ALA A 284 -22.14 -7.48 14.52
CA ALA A 284 -23.13 -8.03 15.45
C ALA A 284 -23.78 -6.93 16.30
N ARG A 285 -22.96 -6.03 16.87
CA ARG A 285 -23.43 -4.89 17.66
C ARG A 285 -24.32 -3.94 16.84
N ASN A 286 -23.96 -3.68 15.59
CA ASN A 286 -24.68 -2.75 14.73
C ASN A 286 -25.99 -3.35 14.22
N LEU A 287 -26.01 -4.63 13.84
CA LEU A 287 -27.23 -5.35 13.45
C LEU A 287 -28.27 -5.39 14.57
N ARG A 288 -27.86 -5.56 15.83
CA ARG A 288 -28.76 -5.43 17.00
C ARG A 288 -29.41 -4.06 17.13
N LYS A 289 -28.70 -3.00 16.73
CA LYS A 289 -29.13 -1.60 16.86
C LYS A 289 -29.73 -1.04 15.57
N GLU A 290 -29.87 -1.86 14.52
CA GLU A 290 -30.38 -1.44 13.23
C GLU A 290 -31.78 -0.82 13.38
N ARG A 291 -31.99 0.37 12.83
CA ARG A 291 -33.26 1.11 12.97
C ARG A 291 -34.34 0.46 12.14
N ASP A 292 -33.99 -0.04 10.96
CA ASP A 292 -34.91 -0.79 10.11
C ASP A 292 -35.19 -2.18 10.73
N ALA A 293 -36.42 -2.36 11.22
CA ALA A 293 -36.84 -3.60 11.86
C ALA A 293 -36.73 -4.82 10.92
N ALA A 294 -36.79 -4.62 9.59
CA ALA A 294 -36.65 -5.70 8.62
C ALA A 294 -35.19 -6.15 8.42
N LYS A 295 -34.21 -5.33 8.83
CA LYS A 295 -32.77 -5.62 8.73
C LYS A 295 -32.13 -5.95 10.08
N ARG A 296 -32.83 -5.66 11.18
CA ARG A 296 -32.38 -5.96 12.54
C ARG A 296 -32.36 -7.47 12.78
N THR A 297 -31.24 -7.98 13.24
CA THR A 297 -31.05 -9.39 13.60
C THR A 297 -29.97 -9.53 14.67
N ASP A 298 -30.05 -10.60 15.45
CA ASP A 298 -29.08 -11.05 16.46
C ASP A 298 -28.40 -12.36 16.06
N ILE A 299 -28.54 -12.81 14.80
CA ILE A 299 -27.98 -14.09 14.35
C ILE A 299 -26.49 -14.27 14.62
N LEU A 300 -25.70 -13.18 14.53
CA LEU A 300 -24.26 -13.21 14.83
C LEU A 300 -23.94 -13.42 16.32
N ASP A 301 -24.92 -13.35 17.20
CA ASP A 301 -24.77 -13.69 18.63
C ASP A 301 -25.00 -15.18 18.89
N GLU A 302 -25.63 -15.90 17.95
CA GLU A 302 -26.01 -17.31 18.09
C GLU A 302 -25.05 -18.28 17.38
N ILE A 303 -24.27 -17.79 16.39
CA ILE A 303 -23.28 -18.59 15.67
C ILE A 303 -22.16 -19.12 16.58
N ASP A 304 -21.46 -20.16 16.13
CA ASP A 304 -20.23 -20.64 16.77
C ASP A 304 -19.08 -19.68 16.46
N THR A 305 -19.07 -18.55 17.16
CA THR A 305 -18.05 -17.50 17.04
C THR A 305 -16.62 -18.05 17.24
N PRO A 306 -16.35 -18.94 18.22
CA PRO A 306 -15.05 -19.61 18.34
C PRO A 306 -14.65 -20.38 17.07
N ALA A 307 -15.55 -21.18 16.48
CA ALA A 307 -15.24 -21.93 15.27
C ALA A 307 -15.02 -21.03 14.04
N VAL A 308 -15.83 -19.98 13.88
CA VAL A 308 -15.63 -18.96 12.83
C VAL A 308 -14.26 -18.29 12.98
N THR A 309 -13.90 -17.91 14.21
CA THR A 309 -12.62 -17.26 14.52
C THR A 309 -11.44 -18.19 14.22
N GLN A 310 -11.51 -19.47 14.59
CA GLN A 310 -10.47 -20.45 14.28
C GLN A 310 -10.30 -20.66 12.77
N ARG A 311 -11.41 -20.71 12.00
CA ARG A 311 -11.34 -20.80 10.54
C ARG A 311 -10.68 -19.57 9.93
N LEU A 312 -11.00 -18.38 10.42
CA LEU A 312 -10.39 -17.13 9.97
C LEU A 312 -8.88 -17.12 10.29
N MET A 313 -8.49 -17.50 11.50
CA MET A 313 -7.08 -17.62 11.88
C MET A 313 -6.30 -18.54 10.95
N ALA A 314 -6.86 -19.71 10.61
CA ALA A 314 -6.22 -20.65 9.69
C ALA A 314 -6.12 -20.14 8.24
N LEU A 315 -7.08 -19.30 7.81
CA LEU A 315 -7.04 -18.64 6.50
C LEU A 315 -5.96 -17.56 6.44
N LEU A 316 -5.76 -16.82 7.55
CA LEU A 316 -4.82 -15.70 7.65
C LEU A 316 -3.47 -16.08 8.26
N ASP A 317 -3.21 -17.36 8.52
CA ASP A 317 -1.96 -17.84 9.17
C ASP A 317 -1.67 -17.13 10.51
N ILE A 318 -2.73 -16.91 11.31
CA ILE A 318 -2.66 -16.24 12.61
C ILE A 318 -2.58 -17.29 13.72
N HIS A 319 -1.58 -17.15 14.58
CA HIS A 319 -1.34 -18.02 15.74
C HIS A 319 -1.65 -17.28 17.05
N ASN A 320 -2.35 -17.96 17.97
CA ASN A 320 -2.55 -17.51 19.33
C ASN A 320 -1.41 -17.94 20.26
N ARG A 321 -1.38 -17.39 21.47
CA ARG A 321 -0.32 -17.63 22.44
C ARG A 321 0.03 -19.10 22.71
N PRO A 322 -0.91 -20.07 22.75
CA PRO A 322 -0.56 -21.48 22.94
C PRO A 322 0.24 -22.09 21.78
N GLU A 323 0.16 -21.50 20.59
CA GLU A 323 0.88 -21.90 19.38
C GLU A 323 2.19 -21.13 19.20
N GLN A 324 2.41 -20.06 19.99
CA GLN A 324 3.62 -19.23 19.95
C GLN A 324 4.68 -19.76 20.92
N THR A 325 5.90 -19.89 20.44
CA THR A 325 7.09 -20.27 21.20
C THR A 325 7.97 -19.06 21.53
N VAL A 326 7.90 -17.99 20.73
CA VAL A 326 8.71 -16.80 20.92
C VAL A 326 7.99 -15.78 21.80
N ARG A 327 8.71 -15.25 22.80
CA ARG A 327 8.18 -14.15 23.63
C ARG A 327 8.23 -12.84 22.84
N ILE A 328 7.06 -12.27 22.53
CA ILE A 328 6.96 -10.97 21.88
C ILE A 328 7.46 -9.83 22.79
N THR A 329 8.22 -8.90 22.22
CA THR A 329 8.75 -7.71 22.88
C THR A 329 8.45 -6.44 22.07
N ASN A 330 8.63 -5.26 22.67
CA ASN A 330 8.51 -3.99 21.95
C ASN A 330 9.52 -3.87 20.80
N ALA A 331 10.69 -4.51 20.89
CA ALA A 331 11.67 -4.50 19.81
C ALA A 331 11.10 -5.16 18.54
N HIS A 332 10.39 -6.29 18.67
CA HIS A 332 9.73 -6.95 17.53
C HIS A 332 8.71 -6.02 16.87
N ILE A 333 7.90 -5.32 17.68
CA ILE A 333 6.87 -4.42 17.19
C ILE A 333 7.48 -3.24 16.43
N SER A 334 8.51 -2.61 17.00
CA SER A 334 9.21 -1.48 16.37
C SER A 334 9.88 -1.89 15.06
N GLU A 335 10.52 -3.07 15.00
CA GLU A 335 11.19 -3.57 13.79
C GLU A 335 10.17 -3.94 12.69
N ILE A 336 9.05 -4.57 13.03
CA ILE A 336 7.98 -4.83 12.05
C ILE A 336 7.45 -3.51 11.49
N LYS A 337 7.22 -2.51 12.35
CA LYS A 337 6.78 -1.19 11.94
C LYS A 337 7.78 -0.50 11.01
N GLU A 338 9.07 -0.55 11.36
CA GLU A 338 10.16 0.00 10.54
C GLU A 338 10.13 -0.62 9.13
N TYR A 339 10.02 -1.94 9.03
CA TYR A 339 10.02 -2.62 7.73
C TYR A 339 8.73 -2.38 6.94
N LEU A 340 7.56 -2.35 7.58
CA LEU A 340 6.31 -1.97 6.89
C LEU A 340 6.37 -0.52 6.37
N ALA A 341 6.98 0.41 7.13
CA ALA A 341 7.16 1.79 6.70
C ALA A 341 8.18 1.89 5.55
N ALA A 342 9.29 1.15 5.62
CA ALA A 342 10.29 1.09 4.55
C ALA A 342 9.70 0.57 3.22
N LEU A 343 8.70 -0.30 3.30
CA LEU A 343 7.96 -0.82 2.15
C LEU A 343 6.89 0.15 1.60
N ASP A 344 6.70 1.31 2.21
CA ASP A 344 5.59 2.25 1.94
C ASP A 344 4.21 1.56 2.07
N LEU A 345 4.11 0.57 2.97
CA LEU A 345 2.85 -0.15 3.27
C LEU A 345 2.02 0.55 4.33
N ILE A 346 2.67 1.31 5.21
CA ILE A 346 2.02 2.04 6.29
C ILE A 346 2.44 3.50 6.29
N VAL A 347 1.51 4.37 6.70
CA VAL A 347 1.73 5.81 6.84
C VAL A 347 1.04 6.27 8.12
N ASN A 348 1.72 7.09 8.93
CA ASN A 348 1.09 7.72 10.09
C ASN A 348 0.36 9.00 9.65
N VAL A 349 -0.96 9.03 9.82
CA VAL A 349 -1.75 10.27 9.73
C VAL A 349 -2.34 10.56 11.10
N PRO A 350 -1.79 11.53 11.85
CA PRO A 350 -2.03 11.64 13.28
C PRO A 350 -3.50 11.94 13.62
N ILE A 351 -3.90 11.50 14.82
CA ILE A 351 -5.11 11.97 15.49
C ILE A 351 -4.70 13.11 16.42
N GLU A 352 -5.22 14.30 16.15
CA GLU A 352 -5.09 15.48 17.00
C GLU A 352 -6.26 15.57 17.98
N THR A 353 -6.06 16.35 19.04
CA THR A 353 -7.16 16.75 19.94
C THR A 353 -7.48 18.23 19.77
N ALA A 354 -8.58 18.71 20.36
CA ALA A 354 -8.83 20.14 20.38
C ALA A 354 -8.06 20.89 21.50
N GLU A 355 -7.36 20.17 22.39
CA GLU A 355 -6.64 20.75 23.52
C GLU A 355 -5.22 21.18 23.12
N PRO A 356 -4.87 22.48 23.17
CA PRO A 356 -3.53 22.92 22.79
C PRO A 356 -2.44 22.29 23.66
N GLY A 357 -1.36 21.83 23.03
CA GLY A 357 -0.20 21.27 23.73
C GLY A 357 -0.31 19.77 24.05
N THR A 358 -1.40 19.09 23.69
CA THR A 358 -1.44 17.63 23.72
C THR A 358 -0.62 17.04 22.59
N GLU A 359 0.16 16.00 22.87
CA GLU A 359 0.83 15.23 21.83
C GLU A 359 -0.22 14.52 20.94
N PRO A 360 -0.06 14.54 19.61
CA PRO A 360 -0.92 13.79 18.71
C PRO A 360 -0.83 12.29 18.99
N VAL A 361 -1.96 11.60 18.86
CA VAL A 361 -2.02 10.15 18.92
C VAL A 361 -1.66 9.58 17.55
N GLU A 362 -0.82 8.56 17.55
CA GLU A 362 -0.46 7.85 16.33
C GLU A 362 -1.68 7.15 15.72
N HIS A 363 -1.81 7.24 14.40
CA HIS A 363 -2.84 6.55 13.66
C HIS A 363 -2.28 6.09 12.32
N ILE A 364 -2.03 4.79 12.26
CA ILE A 364 -1.36 4.15 11.13
C ILE A 364 -2.40 3.71 10.11
N LEU A 365 -2.25 4.21 8.88
CA LEU A 365 -3.03 3.84 7.72
C LEU A 365 -2.24 2.86 6.85
N PHE A 366 -2.92 1.87 6.28
CA PHE A 366 -2.36 1.03 5.23
C PHE A 366 -2.53 1.68 3.85
N THR A 367 -1.47 1.70 3.05
CA THR A 367 -1.49 2.31 1.71
C THR A 367 -2.11 1.42 0.63
N GLN A 368 -2.38 0.15 0.96
CA GLN A 368 -2.87 -0.88 0.06
C GLN A 368 -4.29 -1.32 0.47
N PRO A 369 -5.35 -0.68 -0.05
CA PRO A 369 -6.71 -0.96 0.40
C PRO A 369 -7.11 -2.43 0.16
N GLY A 370 -6.74 -3.02 -0.99
CA GLY A 370 -7.10 -4.41 -1.31
C GLY A 370 -6.68 -5.44 -0.26
N MET A 371 -5.63 -5.18 0.51
CA MET A 371 -5.20 -6.07 1.60
C MET A 371 -6.22 -6.14 2.73
N ARG A 372 -6.70 -4.99 3.23
CA ARG A 372 -7.64 -4.96 4.35
C ARG A 372 -9.01 -5.49 3.96
N TYR A 373 -9.43 -5.19 2.73
CA TYR A 373 -10.69 -5.70 2.18
C TYR A 373 -10.66 -7.24 2.04
N CYS A 374 -9.52 -7.82 1.65
CA CYS A 374 -9.36 -9.28 1.60
C CYS A 374 -9.61 -9.95 2.96
N GLN A 375 -9.11 -9.38 4.06
CA GLN A 375 -9.32 -9.96 5.38
C GLN A 375 -10.80 -9.98 5.77
N ALA A 376 -11.56 -8.95 5.36
CA ALA A 376 -13.01 -8.93 5.54
C ALA A 376 -13.72 -9.99 4.70
N GLN A 377 -13.24 -10.25 3.47
CA GLN A 377 -13.74 -11.37 2.66
C GLN A 377 -13.42 -12.73 3.29
N ALA A 378 -12.21 -12.91 3.83
CA ALA A 378 -11.84 -14.12 4.55
C ALA A 378 -12.74 -14.36 5.77
N LEU A 379 -13.16 -13.30 6.48
CA LEU A 379 -14.14 -13.39 7.55
C LEU A 379 -15.51 -13.85 7.01
N VAL A 380 -15.99 -13.25 5.92
CA VAL A 380 -17.25 -13.67 5.27
C VAL A 380 -17.19 -15.14 4.88
N HIS A 381 -16.10 -15.59 4.26
CA HIS A 381 -15.91 -17.01 3.92
C HIS A 381 -15.89 -17.93 5.14
N ALA A 382 -15.21 -17.52 6.22
CA ALA A 382 -15.19 -18.26 7.47
C ALA A 382 -16.60 -18.37 8.10
N LEU A 383 -17.39 -17.30 8.01
CA LEU A 383 -18.77 -17.24 8.49
C LEU A 383 -19.72 -18.11 7.64
N MET A 384 -19.57 -18.11 6.31
CA MET A 384 -20.37 -18.93 5.39
C MET A 384 -20.21 -20.45 5.59
N LYS A 385 -19.25 -20.88 6.43
CA LYS A 385 -19.06 -22.29 6.81
C LYS A 385 -19.66 -22.63 8.17
N ASP A 386 -20.32 -21.69 8.84
CA ASP A 386 -21.02 -21.92 10.10
C ASP A 386 -22.35 -22.65 9.87
N GLU A 387 -22.60 -23.71 10.65
CA GLU A 387 -23.77 -24.56 10.45
C GLU A 387 -25.08 -23.82 10.69
N LEU A 388 -25.14 -22.96 11.73
CA LEU A 388 -26.33 -22.17 12.05
C LEU A 388 -26.56 -21.10 10.98
N PHE A 389 -25.50 -20.39 10.59
CA PHE A 389 -25.58 -19.34 9.57
C PHE A 389 -26.08 -19.88 8.21
N LEU A 390 -25.69 -21.11 7.85
CA LEU A 390 -26.15 -21.78 6.64
C LEU A 390 -27.64 -22.13 6.63
N THR A 391 -28.30 -22.16 7.79
CA THR A 391 -29.76 -22.41 7.87
C THR A 391 -30.60 -21.20 7.46
N LEU A 392 -30.01 -20.01 7.43
CA LEU A 392 -30.67 -18.78 6.99
C LEU A 392 -31.01 -18.82 5.50
N SER A 393 -31.97 -18.00 5.07
CA SER A 393 -32.21 -17.81 3.64
C SER A 393 -31.02 -17.12 2.96
N GLU A 394 -30.81 -17.37 1.66
CA GLU A 394 -29.76 -16.70 0.87
C GLU A 394 -29.83 -15.16 0.99
N LYS A 395 -31.05 -14.62 1.11
CA LYS A 395 -31.27 -13.19 1.30
C LYS A 395 -30.75 -12.68 2.65
N GLU A 396 -30.96 -13.43 3.73
CA GLU A 396 -30.47 -13.08 5.07
C GLU A 396 -28.96 -13.24 5.16
N GLN A 397 -28.41 -14.33 4.62
CA GLN A 397 -26.96 -14.53 4.53
C GLN A 397 -26.30 -13.38 3.79
N LYS A 398 -26.86 -13.00 2.63
CA LYS A 398 -26.38 -11.86 1.86
C LYS A 398 -26.49 -10.54 2.62
N ALA A 399 -27.61 -10.27 3.29
CA ALA A 399 -27.77 -9.03 4.05
C ALA A 399 -26.74 -8.89 5.18
N VAL A 400 -26.43 -9.97 5.90
CA VAL A 400 -25.43 -9.95 6.98
C VAL A 400 -24.01 -9.83 6.43
N THR A 401 -23.68 -10.59 5.38
CA THR A 401 -22.34 -10.54 4.76
C THR A 401 -22.07 -9.21 4.06
N ASP A 402 -23.05 -8.65 3.33
CA ASP A 402 -22.98 -7.31 2.76
C ASP A 402 -22.76 -6.26 3.86
N ARG A 403 -23.43 -6.42 5.02
CA ARG A 403 -23.25 -5.50 6.15
C ARG A 403 -21.82 -5.51 6.71
N ILE A 404 -21.20 -6.69 6.86
CA ILE A 404 -19.79 -6.81 7.28
C ILE A 404 -18.88 -6.02 6.32
N LEU A 405 -19.06 -6.26 5.02
CA LEU A 405 -18.25 -5.64 3.98
C LEU A 405 -18.48 -4.13 3.88
N GLU A 406 -19.72 -3.65 4.01
CA GLU A 406 -20.06 -2.21 4.03
C GLU A 406 -19.38 -1.48 5.18
N GLU A 407 -19.36 -2.06 6.39
CA GLU A 407 -18.70 -1.43 7.54
C GLU A 407 -17.19 -1.31 7.35
N VAL A 408 -16.56 -2.32 6.74
CA VAL A 408 -15.14 -2.29 6.39
C VAL A 408 -14.86 -1.25 5.28
N ARG A 409 -15.67 -1.23 4.22
CA ARG A 409 -15.55 -0.23 3.13
C ARG A 409 -15.71 1.20 3.66
N GLY A 410 -16.60 1.41 4.63
CA GLY A 410 -16.78 2.70 5.31
C GLY A 410 -15.49 3.24 5.92
N ARG A 411 -14.84 2.42 6.75
CA ARG A 411 -13.57 2.78 7.39
C ARG A 411 -12.45 2.96 6.37
N MET A 412 -12.36 2.05 5.41
CA MET A 412 -11.34 2.16 4.36
C MET A 412 -11.51 3.43 3.52
N LEU A 413 -12.74 3.87 3.28
CA LEU A 413 -13.00 5.13 2.58
C LEU A 413 -12.49 6.34 3.38
N GLU A 414 -12.71 6.35 4.70
CA GLU A 414 -12.14 7.37 5.60
C GLU A 414 -10.61 7.39 5.48
N ASP A 415 -9.96 6.23 5.57
CA ASP A 415 -8.51 6.09 5.48
C ASP A 415 -7.95 6.52 4.11
N ILE A 416 -8.61 6.13 3.01
CA ILE A 416 -8.24 6.52 1.65
C ILE A 416 -8.31 8.05 1.51
N VAL A 417 -9.43 8.66 1.89
CA VAL A 417 -9.60 10.12 1.82
C VAL A 417 -8.53 10.82 2.64
N LEU A 418 -8.27 10.35 3.85
CA LEU A 418 -7.30 10.95 4.75
C LEU A 418 -5.86 10.83 4.19
N LEU A 419 -5.48 9.64 3.71
CA LEU A 419 -4.17 9.36 3.11
C LEU A 419 -3.92 10.18 1.84
N GLU A 420 -4.86 10.14 0.90
CA GLU A 420 -4.70 10.81 -0.41
C GLU A 420 -4.70 12.33 -0.25
N THR A 421 -5.56 12.86 0.64
CA THR A 421 -5.55 14.29 0.96
C THR A 421 -4.23 14.70 1.62
N MET A 422 -3.70 13.89 2.55
CA MET A 422 -2.40 14.16 3.18
C MET A 422 -1.25 14.13 2.16
N LYS A 423 -1.26 13.19 1.21
CA LYS A 423 -0.23 13.12 0.16
C LYS A 423 -0.35 14.27 -0.86
N ALA A 424 -1.55 14.81 -1.08
CA ALA A 424 -1.80 15.95 -1.96
C ALA A 424 -1.62 17.33 -1.28
N ALA A 425 -1.59 17.36 0.06
CA ALA A 425 -1.52 18.60 0.83
C ALA A 425 -0.23 19.41 0.58
N GLY A 426 -0.36 20.73 0.53
CA GLY A 426 0.77 21.64 0.39
C GLY A 426 1.68 21.67 1.63
N ARG A 427 2.88 22.26 1.50
CA ARG A 427 3.87 22.34 2.60
C ARG A 427 3.36 23.05 3.86
N HIS A 428 2.44 24.00 3.69
CA HIS A 428 1.84 24.78 4.79
C HIS A 428 0.58 24.14 5.36
N GLN A 429 0.14 23.03 4.75
CA GLN A 429 -1.08 22.34 5.13
C GLN A 429 -0.75 21.12 5.98
N ARG A 430 -1.58 20.91 6.99
CA ARG A 430 -1.56 19.74 7.87
C ARG A 430 -2.90 19.03 7.73
N VAL A 431 -2.85 17.72 7.53
CA VAL A 431 -4.02 16.87 7.40
C VAL A 431 -3.99 15.86 8.55
N PHE A 432 -5.08 15.76 9.30
CA PHE A 432 -5.19 14.92 10.48
C PHE A 432 -6.65 14.60 10.79
N LYS A 433 -6.87 13.56 11.60
CA LYS A 433 -8.17 13.29 12.23
C LYS A 433 -8.26 14.08 13.54
N LEU A 434 -9.42 14.64 13.89
CA LEU A 434 -9.57 15.46 15.10
C LEU A 434 -10.56 14.83 16.08
N GLN A 435 -10.07 14.42 17.24
CA GLN A 435 -10.85 13.76 18.27
C GLN A 435 -11.25 14.73 19.40
N PHE A 436 -12.50 14.59 19.86
CA PHE A 436 -13.04 15.31 21.01
C PHE A 436 -13.42 14.32 22.12
N ALA A 437 -13.85 14.83 23.28
CA ALA A 437 -14.36 14.00 24.37
C ALA A 437 -15.58 13.15 23.97
N ASP A 438 -16.42 13.67 23.06
CA ASP A 438 -17.53 12.95 22.45
C ASP A 438 -17.58 13.24 20.94
N GLY A 439 -17.19 12.25 20.14
CA GLY A 439 -17.13 12.31 18.68
C GLY A 439 -15.82 12.86 18.11
N GLU A 440 -15.80 13.01 16.80
CA GLU A 440 -14.61 13.35 16.03
C GLU A 440 -14.99 14.08 14.74
N PHE A 441 -14.00 14.68 14.08
CA PHE A 441 -14.04 14.97 12.65
C PHE A 441 -13.13 13.96 11.95
N ASP A 442 -13.66 13.30 10.92
CA ASP A 442 -12.95 12.26 10.16
C ASP A 442 -11.68 12.81 9.52
N MET A 443 -11.72 14.08 9.09
CA MET A 443 -10.54 14.78 8.56
C MET A 443 -10.63 16.29 8.80
N VAL A 444 -9.49 16.90 9.11
CA VAL A 444 -9.27 18.34 9.15
C VAL A 444 -8.06 18.67 8.27
N VAL A 445 -8.23 19.66 7.38
CA VAL A 445 -7.15 20.26 6.60
C VAL A 445 -6.89 21.65 7.15
N TYR A 446 -5.79 21.84 7.86
CA TYR A 446 -5.38 23.09 8.47
C TYR A 446 -4.28 23.75 7.64
N ASP A 447 -4.47 25.01 7.25
CA ASP A 447 -3.48 25.85 6.59
C ASP A 447 -2.86 26.81 7.61
N GLY A 448 -1.59 26.57 7.95
CA GLY A 448 -0.89 27.36 8.96
C GLY A 448 -0.48 28.76 8.50
N GLU A 449 -0.48 29.05 7.19
CA GLU A 449 -0.20 30.40 6.69
C GLU A 449 -1.44 31.29 6.70
N GLN A 450 -2.58 30.72 6.34
CA GLN A 450 -3.86 31.44 6.30
C GLN A 450 -4.58 31.44 7.66
N ASP A 451 -4.09 30.65 8.62
CA ASP A 451 -4.72 30.41 9.92
C ASP A 451 -6.21 30.03 9.76
N CYS A 452 -6.44 29.05 8.89
CA CYS A 452 -7.78 28.58 8.57
C CYS A 452 -7.80 27.07 8.41
N CYS A 453 -8.97 26.47 8.63
CA CYS A 453 -9.16 25.04 8.46
C CYS A 453 -10.44 24.70 7.69
N LYS A 454 -10.44 23.48 7.16
CA LYS A 454 -11.57 22.83 6.53
C LYS A 454 -11.85 21.54 7.29
N ILE A 455 -13.11 21.28 7.61
CA ILE A 455 -13.52 20.12 8.40
C ILE A 455 -14.44 19.21 7.59
N TYR A 456 -14.23 17.89 7.75
CA TYR A 456 -14.84 16.88 6.91
C TYR A 456 -15.45 15.73 7.72
N GLU A 457 -16.54 15.20 7.18
CA GLU A 457 -17.12 13.89 7.51
C GLU A 457 -17.08 13.03 6.24
N VAL A 458 -16.69 11.78 6.36
CA VAL A 458 -16.63 10.84 5.23
C VAL A 458 -17.67 9.75 5.45
N LYS A 459 -18.47 9.45 4.42
CA LYS A 459 -19.59 8.51 4.54
C LYS A 459 -19.66 7.62 3.31
N HIS A 460 -19.53 6.31 3.52
CA HIS A 460 -19.80 5.30 2.50
C HIS A 460 -21.31 5.11 2.33
N SER A 461 -21.95 6.10 1.72
CA SER A 461 -23.38 6.12 1.46
C SER A 461 -23.69 7.00 0.27
N VAL A 462 -24.74 6.65 -0.47
CA VAL A 462 -25.34 7.51 -1.50
C VAL A 462 -26.44 8.42 -0.94
N GLN A 463 -26.87 8.18 0.31
CA GLN A 463 -27.98 8.89 0.92
C GLN A 463 -27.47 10.10 1.69
N GLN A 464 -28.26 11.17 1.64
CA GLN A 464 -28.08 12.37 2.46
C GLN A 464 -28.99 12.27 3.68
N VAL A 465 -28.42 12.17 4.88
CA VAL A 465 -29.19 12.16 6.13
C VAL A 465 -28.60 13.14 7.13
N PRO A 466 -29.43 13.91 7.88
CA PRO A 466 -28.94 14.95 8.79
C PRO A 466 -27.94 14.48 9.84
N THR A 467 -27.98 13.20 10.22
CA THR A 467 -27.05 12.62 11.18
C THR A 467 -25.60 12.56 10.67
N GLN A 468 -25.36 12.67 9.36
CA GLN A 468 -24.02 12.61 8.76
C GLN A 468 -23.18 13.86 9.00
N TYR A 469 -23.80 15.03 9.16
CA TYR A 469 -23.08 16.31 9.39
C TYR A 469 -23.29 16.88 10.80
N ARG A 470 -23.88 16.10 11.71
CA ARG A 470 -24.25 16.58 13.05
C ARG A 470 -23.05 17.14 13.82
N HIS A 471 -21.86 16.58 13.62
CA HIS A 471 -20.64 17.05 14.27
C HIS A 471 -20.12 18.33 13.61
N LEU A 472 -20.23 18.46 12.29
CA LEU A 472 -19.81 19.67 11.55
C LEU A 472 -20.59 20.94 11.96
N LEU A 473 -21.77 20.78 12.56
CA LEU A 473 -22.60 21.86 13.08
C LEU A 473 -22.60 21.96 14.62
N ASP A 474 -21.83 21.11 15.30
CA ASP A 474 -21.69 21.18 16.75
C ASP A 474 -20.90 22.44 17.13
N GLU A 475 -21.58 23.41 17.73
CA GLU A 475 -21.03 24.72 18.06
C GLU A 475 -19.80 24.63 18.98
N GLU A 476 -19.81 23.68 19.92
CA GLU A 476 -18.69 23.50 20.84
C GLU A 476 -17.48 22.93 20.12
N LYS A 477 -17.66 21.87 19.31
CA LYS A 477 -16.57 21.28 18.50
C LYS A 477 -15.99 22.31 17.53
N CYS A 478 -16.85 23.07 16.85
CA CYS A 478 -16.41 24.13 15.95
C CYS A 478 -15.57 25.17 16.68
N ARG A 479 -16.06 25.70 17.81
CA ARG A 479 -15.35 26.70 18.62
C ARG A 479 -14.00 26.19 19.13
N LEU A 480 -13.95 24.94 19.59
CA LEU A 480 -12.70 24.32 20.06
C LEU A 480 -11.69 24.14 18.93
N THR A 481 -12.17 23.75 17.74
CA THR A 481 -11.34 23.64 16.54
C THR A 481 -10.80 24.99 16.11
N GLU A 482 -11.66 26.00 16.00
CA GLU A 482 -11.27 27.36 15.59
C GLU A 482 -10.28 28.01 16.54
N ARG A 483 -10.39 27.71 17.84
CA ARG A 483 -9.44 28.17 18.85
C ARG A 483 -8.02 27.63 18.62
N ARG A 484 -7.87 26.40 18.09
CA ARG A 484 -6.58 25.72 17.95
C ARG A 484 -6.01 25.78 16.53
N PHE A 485 -6.87 25.73 15.51
CA PHE A 485 -6.50 25.55 14.10
C PHE A 485 -7.07 26.63 13.18
N GLY A 486 -7.43 27.79 13.73
CA GLY A 486 -7.89 28.92 12.94
C GLY A 486 -9.30 28.74 12.36
N GLN A 487 -9.76 29.76 11.64
CA GLN A 487 -11.17 29.86 11.22
C GLN A 487 -11.64 28.68 10.36
N ILE A 488 -12.82 28.11 10.66
CA ILE A 488 -13.43 27.09 9.80
C ILE A 488 -14.01 27.77 8.57
N THR A 489 -13.39 27.54 7.41
CA THR A 489 -13.79 28.12 6.13
C THR A 489 -14.72 27.21 5.32
N GLU A 490 -14.70 25.90 5.61
CA GLU A 490 -15.46 24.91 4.85
C GLU A 490 -15.87 23.73 5.75
N ARG A 491 -17.11 23.27 5.55
CA ARG A 491 -17.73 22.11 6.22
C ARG A 491 -18.25 21.17 5.16
N THR A 492 -17.67 19.99 5.04
CA THR A 492 -17.97 19.09 3.91
C THR A 492 -18.25 17.66 4.36
N VAL A 493 -19.31 17.07 3.81
CA VAL A 493 -19.55 15.63 3.83
C VAL A 493 -19.09 15.05 2.50
N LEU A 494 -18.07 14.20 2.53
CA LEU A 494 -17.61 13.42 1.39
C LEU A 494 -18.40 12.10 1.35
N TYR A 495 -19.11 11.87 0.26
CA TYR A 495 -20.02 10.72 0.13
C TYR A 495 -20.17 10.27 -1.32
N ARG A 496 -21.00 9.26 -1.60
CA ARG A 496 -21.11 8.64 -2.93
C ARG A 496 -22.25 9.17 -3.81
N GLY A 497 -22.96 10.21 -3.37
CA GLY A 497 -24.04 10.82 -4.16
C GLY A 497 -23.58 12.07 -4.91
N GLU A 498 -24.55 12.85 -5.40
CA GLU A 498 -24.32 14.09 -6.15
C GLU A 498 -23.95 15.30 -5.27
N ASP A 499 -23.16 16.21 -5.81
CA ASP A 499 -22.79 17.46 -5.15
C ASP A 499 -24.03 18.30 -4.76
N MET A 500 -24.02 18.84 -3.53
CA MET A 500 -25.09 19.70 -3.03
C MET A 500 -24.59 20.68 -1.97
N GLN A 501 -25.12 21.90 -1.99
CA GLN A 501 -24.92 22.90 -0.94
C GLN A 501 -26.19 22.98 -0.07
N LEU A 502 -26.07 22.73 1.23
CA LEU A 502 -27.18 22.92 2.17
C LEU A 502 -27.27 24.36 2.66
N GLU A 503 -28.49 24.78 3.02
CA GLU A 503 -28.75 26.09 3.66
C GLU A 503 -27.99 26.25 5.00
N SER A 504 -27.67 25.14 5.66
CA SER A 504 -26.85 25.12 6.89
C SER A 504 -25.37 25.49 6.66
N GLY A 505 -24.96 25.70 5.41
CA GLY A 505 -23.57 25.97 5.03
C GLY A 505 -22.70 24.71 4.84
N VAL A 506 -23.25 23.52 5.13
CA VAL A 506 -22.58 22.23 4.87
C VAL A 506 -22.65 21.88 3.38
N LYS A 507 -21.54 21.41 2.83
CA LYS A 507 -21.43 20.92 1.46
C LYS A 507 -21.45 19.41 1.46
N TYR A 508 -22.27 18.81 0.62
CA TYR A 508 -22.12 17.43 0.20
C TYR A 508 -21.32 17.41 -1.08
N ARG A 509 -20.27 16.59 -1.12
CA ARG A 509 -19.43 16.44 -2.31
C ARG A 509 -19.19 14.97 -2.61
N ASN A 510 -19.27 14.61 -3.87
CA ASN A 510 -18.95 13.28 -4.33
C ASN A 510 -17.47 12.95 -4.02
N VAL A 511 -17.25 11.82 -3.35
CA VAL A 511 -15.93 11.41 -2.87
C VAL A 511 -15.01 10.97 -4.01
N GLU A 512 -15.56 10.37 -5.06
CA GLU A 512 -14.81 9.94 -6.24
C GLU A 512 -14.32 11.16 -7.02
N GLU A 513 -15.19 12.15 -7.23
CA GLU A 513 -14.82 13.44 -7.83
C GLU A 513 -13.83 14.24 -6.96
N TYR A 514 -13.98 14.18 -5.63
CA TYR A 514 -13.02 14.77 -4.71
C TYR A 514 -11.62 14.16 -4.88
N LEU A 515 -11.52 12.83 -4.87
CA LEU A 515 -10.26 12.10 -5.04
C LEU A 515 -9.65 12.32 -6.43
N GLN A 516 -10.48 12.36 -7.49
CA GLN A 516 -10.03 12.69 -8.84
C GLN A 516 -9.50 14.13 -8.97
N ALA A 517 -10.00 15.06 -8.17
CA ALA A 517 -9.59 16.46 -8.21
C ALA A 517 -8.31 16.75 -7.39
N LEU A 518 -7.81 15.79 -6.60
CA LEU A 518 -6.57 15.97 -5.85
C LEU A 518 -5.38 16.12 -6.83
N SER A 519 -4.82 17.33 -6.87
CA SER A 519 -3.62 17.62 -7.65
C SER A 519 -2.37 17.15 -6.90
N GLU A 520 -1.38 16.63 -7.63
CA GLU A 520 -0.06 16.36 -7.06
C GLU A 520 0.63 17.68 -6.69
N GLY A 521 0.59 18.04 -5.40
CA GLY A 521 1.65 18.85 -4.82
C GLY A 521 2.94 18.05 -4.96
N MET A 522 3.73 18.36 -6.01
CA MET A 522 4.89 17.60 -6.47
C MET A 522 5.60 16.77 -5.39
N ALA A 523 5.76 15.49 -5.71
CA ALA A 523 6.54 14.44 -5.06
C ALA A 523 8.03 14.78 -4.83
N LEU A 524 8.30 15.84 -4.08
CA LEU A 524 9.65 16.32 -3.72
C LEU A 524 9.90 16.32 -2.20
N VAL A 525 9.06 15.64 -1.42
CA VAL A 525 9.16 15.63 0.06
C VAL A 525 9.63 14.28 0.63
N ILE A 526 9.78 13.24 -0.20
CA ILE A 526 10.22 11.92 0.29
C ILE A 526 11.68 11.94 0.75
N GLU A 527 12.55 12.79 0.18
CA GLU A 527 13.94 12.93 0.65
C GLU A 527 14.06 13.54 2.07
N GLU A 528 13.08 14.32 2.54
CA GLU A 528 13.12 14.89 3.91
C GLU A 528 12.30 14.10 4.93
N LYS A 529 11.19 13.45 4.53
CA LYS A 529 10.30 12.71 5.45
C LYS A 529 10.75 11.28 5.76
N MET A 530 11.73 10.72 5.04
CA MET A 530 12.35 9.43 5.38
C MET A 530 13.50 9.55 6.40
N ARG A 531 13.72 10.71 7.04
CA ARG A 531 14.35 10.69 8.35
C ARG A 531 13.30 10.20 9.33
N PRO A 532 13.42 8.99 9.90
CA PRO A 532 12.67 8.72 11.11
C PRO A 532 13.08 9.81 12.09
N ASP A 533 12.11 10.49 12.70
CA ASP A 533 12.36 11.14 13.98
C ASP A 533 12.50 10.03 15.03
N LEU A 534 13.50 9.16 14.84
CA LEU A 534 14.04 8.31 15.88
C LEU A 534 14.82 9.29 16.74
N GLY A 535 14.12 9.86 17.72
CA GLY A 535 14.77 10.51 18.86
C GLY A 535 15.90 9.63 19.37
N PRO A 536 16.95 10.22 19.98
CA PRO A 536 18.17 9.49 20.31
C PRO A 536 17.84 8.20 21.07
N VAL A 537 18.14 7.07 20.43
CA VAL A 537 18.14 5.77 21.08
C VAL A 537 19.29 5.80 22.08
N MET A 538 18.96 5.94 23.38
CA MET A 538 19.91 5.68 24.46
C MET A 538 20.05 4.19 24.72
#